data_AF-A0A095UVK5-F1
#
_entry.id   AF-A0A095UVK5-F1
#
_cell.length_a   1.000
_cell.length_b   1.000
_cell.length_c   1.000
_cell.angle_alpha   90.00
_cell.angle_beta   90.00
_cell.angle_gamma   90.00
#
_symmetry.space_group_name_H-M   'P 1'
#
loop_
_entity.id
_entity.type
_entity.pdbx_description
1 polymer ?
#
loop_
_entity_poly.entity_id
_entity_poly.type
_entity_poly.pdbx_seq_one_letter_code
_entity_poly.pdbx_strand_id
1 'polypeptide(L)'
;MFSNLKVRTGLMLAQLAVALAALVAIILGWNGMRSSTEAINALDSLSVQQANLIKDAYTQMLRATIRADIAAAQRSAGDTGGAAENTRTVQQLVADAKKKMEAFKAIPKTTDLGKSTEGELLSSFNQFADALQSMMSALDKGDSATYLTLKNTKAGAASGAFSQRLGAFAEGITGFSEDLVGEARTQSATMAIVYAVLAAVIVAVWLGAFLFMNRVVLRPLRAVSDSFDKIAAGDLTVRVDVNSTNEIGMLMAAVKRMQESLTRTVSAVRRGVDEINVGSHEIAAGNTDLSSRTEQQAASLEETAASMEELASTVKQNADNARQANQLAASASDVAERGGSAVSEVVSTMEEISASSRKISEIVSVIDGIAFQTNILALNAAVEAA
;
A
#
# COMPACT_ATOMS: atom_id res chain seq x y z
N MET A 1 10.08 -12.61 -15.24
CA MET A 1 8.67 -12.97 -15.48
C MET A 1 7.75 -12.65 -14.30
N PHE A 2 8.11 -12.96 -13.04
CA PHE A 2 7.24 -12.75 -11.88
C PHE A 2 7.15 -11.31 -11.33
N SER A 3 8.00 -10.38 -11.77
CA SER A 3 8.03 -8.99 -11.25
C SER A 3 6.79 -8.17 -11.59
N ASN A 4 6.08 -8.52 -12.67
CA ASN A 4 4.87 -7.81 -13.12
C ASN A 4 3.58 -8.48 -12.65
N LEU A 5 3.68 -9.63 -11.98
CA LEU A 5 2.51 -10.28 -11.42
C LEU A 5 1.97 -9.42 -10.28
N LYS A 6 0.65 -9.19 -10.28
CA LYS A 6 -0.04 -8.55 -9.15
C LYS A 6 0.20 -9.35 -7.89
N VAL A 7 0.53 -8.67 -6.80
CA VAL A 7 0.86 -9.30 -5.51
C VAL A 7 -0.31 -10.15 -5.02
N ARG A 8 -1.54 -9.63 -5.17
CA ARG A 8 -2.78 -10.33 -4.85
C ARG A 8 -2.92 -11.63 -5.64
N THR A 9 -2.66 -11.61 -6.95
CA THR A 9 -2.79 -12.79 -7.81
C THR A 9 -1.77 -13.87 -7.43
N GLY A 10 -0.52 -13.49 -7.17
CA GLY A 10 0.51 -14.44 -6.72
C GLY A 10 0.15 -15.13 -5.40
N LEU A 11 -0.36 -14.37 -4.43
CA LEU A 11 -0.84 -14.91 -3.15
C LEU A 11 -2.05 -15.83 -3.31
N MET A 12 -3.06 -15.41 -4.08
CA MET A 12 -4.27 -16.22 -4.31
C MET A 12 -3.94 -17.53 -5.00
N LEU A 13 -3.01 -17.55 -5.96
CA LEU A 13 -2.58 -18.78 -6.62
C LEU A 13 -1.85 -19.72 -5.65
N ALA A 14 -0.97 -19.20 -4.79
CA ALA A 14 -0.29 -20.01 -3.79
C ALA A 14 -1.27 -20.60 -2.76
N GLN A 15 -2.23 -19.79 -2.29
CA GLN A 15 -3.28 -20.25 -1.38
C GLN A 15 -4.19 -21.29 -2.02
N LEU A 16 -4.59 -21.09 -3.29
CA LEU A 16 -5.41 -22.03 -4.03
C LEU A 16 -4.68 -23.37 -4.24
N ALA A 17 -3.38 -23.34 -4.56
CA ALA A 17 -2.59 -24.55 -4.71
C ALA A 17 -2.52 -25.37 -3.41
N VAL A 18 -2.30 -24.70 -2.27
CA VAL A 18 -2.30 -25.36 -0.95
C VAL A 18 -3.69 -25.90 -0.59
N ALA A 19 -4.75 -25.12 -0.85
CA ALA A 19 -6.13 -25.54 -0.58
C ALA A 19 -6.52 -26.77 -1.42
N LEU A 20 -6.15 -26.81 -2.70
CA LEU A 20 -6.36 -27.96 -3.57
C LEU A 20 -5.58 -29.19 -3.08
N ALA A 21 -4.31 -29.02 -2.71
CA ALA A 21 -3.51 -30.12 -2.17
C ALA A 21 -4.12 -30.68 -0.86
N ALA A 22 -4.63 -29.81 0.01
CA ALA A 22 -5.32 -30.22 1.23
C ALA A 22 -6.64 -30.96 0.93
N LEU A 23 -7.44 -30.48 -0.03
CA LEU A 23 -8.66 -31.16 -0.45
C LEU A 23 -8.37 -32.56 -1.02
N VAL A 24 -7.34 -32.69 -1.85
CA VAL A 24 -6.91 -33.99 -2.38
C VAL A 24 -6.50 -34.93 -1.24
N ALA A 25 -5.73 -34.45 -0.27
CA ALA A 25 -5.36 -35.26 0.89
C ALA A 25 -6.58 -35.72 1.70
N ILE A 26 -7.56 -34.84 1.92
CA ILE A 26 -8.80 -35.19 2.63
C ILE A 26 -9.60 -36.25 1.87
N ILE A 27 -9.77 -36.10 0.55
CA ILE A 27 -10.52 -37.05 -0.29
C ILE A 27 -9.85 -38.43 -0.28
N LEU A 28 -8.52 -38.48 -0.44
CA LEU A 28 -7.76 -39.73 -0.39
C LEU A 28 -7.86 -40.40 0.98
N GLY A 29 -7.74 -39.62 2.05
CA GLY A 29 -7.89 -40.11 3.43
C GLY A 29 -9.28 -40.67 3.71
N TRP A 30 -10.32 -39.96 3.27
CA TRP A 30 -11.70 -40.40 3.40
C TRP A 30 -11.95 -41.72 2.66
N ASN A 31 -11.49 -41.82 1.41
CA ASN A 31 -11.66 -43.05 0.62
C ASN A 31 -10.88 -44.24 1.22
N GLY A 32 -9.65 -44.03 1.69
CA GLY A 32 -8.87 -45.06 2.37
C GLY A 32 -9.57 -45.53 3.66
N MET A 33 -10.08 -44.61 4.46
CA MET A 33 -10.80 -44.96 5.70
C MET A 33 -12.10 -45.70 5.41
N ARG A 34 -12.85 -45.30 4.38
CA ARG A 34 -14.08 -45.98 3.95
C ARG A 34 -13.78 -47.41 3.49
N SER A 35 -12.79 -47.60 2.62
CA SER A 35 -12.36 -48.93 2.16
C SER A 35 -11.93 -49.82 3.33
N SER A 36 -11.15 -49.28 4.27
CA SER A 36 -10.76 -50.02 5.49
C SER A 36 -11.95 -50.39 6.37
N THR A 37 -12.96 -49.51 6.47
CA THR A 37 -14.18 -49.79 7.26
C THR A 37 -15.01 -50.89 6.61
N GLU A 38 -15.16 -50.87 5.28
CA GLU A 38 -15.84 -51.90 4.52
C GLU A 38 -15.14 -53.26 4.66
N ALA A 39 -13.79 -53.29 4.61
CA ALA A 39 -13.00 -54.51 4.82
C ALA A 39 -13.15 -55.07 6.25
N ILE A 40 -13.12 -54.22 7.27
CA ILE A 40 -13.32 -54.63 8.68
C ILE A 40 -14.71 -55.22 8.86
N ASN A 41 -15.76 -54.58 8.32
CA ASN A 41 -17.13 -55.07 8.42
C ASN A 41 -17.33 -56.42 7.69
N ALA A 42 -16.67 -56.60 6.54
CA ALA A 42 -16.68 -57.87 5.82
C ALA A 42 -16.01 -58.98 6.64
N LEU A 43 -14.87 -58.69 7.27
CA LEU A 43 -14.15 -59.63 8.12
C LEU A 43 -14.94 -59.97 9.39
N ASP A 44 -15.58 -58.99 10.04
CA ASP A 44 -16.45 -59.23 11.21
C ASP A 44 -17.62 -60.14 10.85
N SER A 45 -18.35 -59.83 9.77
CA SER A 45 -19.47 -60.67 9.31
C SER A 45 -19.03 -62.11 9.07
N LEU A 46 -17.89 -62.29 8.39
CA LEU A 46 -17.42 -63.60 7.97
C LEU A 46 -16.78 -64.39 9.13
N SER A 47 -15.81 -63.80 9.83
CA SER A 47 -15.01 -64.46 10.86
C SER A 47 -15.70 -64.53 12.22
N VAL A 48 -16.50 -63.52 12.59
CA VAL A 48 -17.11 -63.44 13.92
C VAL A 48 -18.56 -63.91 13.86
N GLN A 49 -19.38 -63.36 12.97
CA GLN A 49 -20.80 -63.68 12.98
C GLN A 49 -21.08 -65.05 12.35
N GLN A 50 -20.55 -65.29 11.15
CA GLN A 50 -20.83 -66.52 10.40
C GLN A 50 -20.06 -67.74 10.94
N ALA A 51 -18.73 -67.64 11.05
CA ALA A 51 -17.90 -68.78 11.45
C ALA A 51 -18.21 -69.28 12.87
N ASN A 52 -18.47 -68.38 13.83
CA ASN A 52 -18.80 -68.81 15.20
C ASN A 52 -20.14 -69.54 15.26
N LEU A 53 -21.18 -69.07 14.54
CA LEU A 53 -22.47 -69.75 14.51
C LEU A 53 -22.35 -71.18 13.97
N ILE A 54 -21.58 -71.38 12.90
CA ILE A 54 -21.39 -72.71 12.30
C ILE A 54 -20.53 -73.60 13.20
N LYS A 55 -19.44 -73.08 13.77
CA LYS A 55 -18.58 -73.81 14.72
C LYS A 55 -19.36 -74.24 15.96
N ASP A 56 -20.20 -73.38 16.49
CA ASP A 56 -21.06 -73.69 17.63
C ASP A 56 -22.13 -74.72 17.26
N ALA A 57 -22.76 -74.59 16.08
CA ALA A 57 -23.73 -75.59 15.59
C ALA A 57 -23.07 -76.97 15.44
N TYR A 58 -21.85 -77.03 14.89
CA TYR A 58 -21.07 -78.25 14.80
C TYR A 58 -20.74 -78.84 16.17
N THR A 59 -20.28 -78.00 17.10
CA THR A 59 -19.98 -78.40 18.48
C THR A 59 -21.21 -78.98 19.19
N GLN A 60 -22.38 -78.38 18.98
CA GLN A 60 -23.64 -78.91 19.53
C GLN A 60 -24.02 -80.25 18.91
N MET A 61 -23.83 -80.42 17.59
CA MET A 61 -24.08 -81.69 16.91
C MET A 61 -23.13 -82.81 17.37
N LEU A 62 -21.85 -82.51 17.61
CA LEU A 62 -20.89 -83.46 18.19
C LEU A 62 -21.28 -83.83 19.62
N ARG A 63 -21.63 -82.85 20.46
CA ARG A 63 -22.15 -83.10 21.81
C ARG A 63 -23.43 -83.95 21.79
N ALA A 64 -24.32 -83.71 20.83
CA ALA A 64 -25.54 -84.49 20.63
C ALA A 64 -25.22 -85.93 20.24
N THR A 65 -24.22 -86.15 19.37
CA THR A 65 -23.76 -87.50 19.00
C THR A 65 -23.20 -88.25 20.22
N ILE A 66 -22.37 -87.59 21.04
CA ILE A 66 -21.83 -88.18 22.29
C ILE A 66 -22.96 -88.51 23.28
N ARG A 67 -23.94 -87.61 23.43
CA ARG A 67 -25.10 -87.85 24.31
C ARG A 67 -25.99 -88.98 23.81
N ALA A 68 -26.14 -89.12 22.49
CA ALA A 68 -26.84 -90.26 21.90
C ALA A 68 -26.13 -91.58 22.18
N ASP A 69 -24.80 -91.60 22.14
CA ASP A 69 -24.00 -92.78 22.47
C ASP A 69 -24.15 -93.18 23.94
N ILE A 70 -24.12 -92.20 24.85
CA ILE A 70 -24.37 -92.42 26.29
C ILE A 70 -25.78 -92.99 26.50
N ALA A 71 -26.80 -92.42 25.84
CA ALA A 71 -28.17 -92.90 25.93
C ALA A 71 -28.31 -94.35 25.42
N ALA A 72 -27.65 -94.70 24.32
CA ALA A 72 -27.62 -96.06 23.80
C ALA A 72 -26.99 -97.05 24.78
N ALA A 73 -25.83 -96.69 25.36
CA ALA A 73 -25.15 -97.52 26.35
C ALA A 73 -25.98 -97.72 27.63
N GLN A 74 -26.58 -96.64 28.16
CA GLN A 74 -27.45 -96.70 29.34
C GLN A 74 -28.68 -97.58 29.10
N ARG A 75 -29.31 -97.47 27.93
CA ARG A 75 -30.45 -98.30 27.55
C ARG A 75 -30.08 -99.78 27.47
N SER A 76 -28.91 -100.11 26.91
CA SER A 76 -28.38 -101.48 26.90
C SER A 76 -28.02 -102.00 28.30
N ALA A 77 -27.66 -101.12 29.24
CA ALA A 77 -27.39 -101.45 30.64
C ALA A 77 -28.66 -101.51 31.54
N GLY A 78 -29.84 -101.21 30.99
CA GLY A 78 -31.11 -101.19 31.73
C GLY A 78 -31.45 -99.86 32.43
N ASP A 79 -30.61 -98.84 32.31
CA ASP A 79 -30.87 -97.49 32.84
C ASP A 79 -31.75 -96.68 31.86
N THR A 80 -33.06 -96.92 31.92
CA THR A 80 -34.04 -96.24 31.07
C THR A 80 -34.23 -94.77 31.42
N GLY A 81 -34.02 -94.39 32.69
CA GLY A 81 -34.14 -93.01 33.17
C GLY A 81 -33.03 -92.13 32.62
N GLY A 82 -31.76 -92.54 32.79
CA GLY A 82 -30.60 -91.82 32.26
C GLY A 82 -30.60 -91.79 30.72
N ALA A 83 -31.02 -92.88 30.06
CA ALA A 83 -31.17 -92.90 28.62
C ALA A 83 -32.22 -91.88 28.13
N ALA A 84 -33.37 -91.78 28.80
CA ALA A 84 -34.40 -90.80 28.44
C ALA A 84 -33.95 -89.35 28.67
N GLU A 85 -33.20 -89.08 29.74
CA GLU A 85 -32.61 -87.76 29.99
C GLU A 85 -31.62 -87.36 28.89
N ASN A 86 -30.67 -88.24 28.55
CA ASN A 86 -29.72 -87.98 27.48
C ASN A 86 -30.42 -87.83 26.12
N THR A 87 -31.47 -88.61 25.82
CA THR A 87 -32.30 -88.43 24.62
C THR A 87 -32.93 -87.04 24.54
N ARG A 88 -33.44 -86.48 25.66
CA ARG A 88 -33.92 -85.09 25.70
C ARG A 88 -32.80 -84.09 25.47
N THR A 89 -31.64 -84.29 26.07
CA THR A 89 -30.45 -83.44 25.83
C THR A 89 -30.04 -83.46 24.36
N VAL A 90 -30.08 -84.61 23.68
CA VAL A 90 -29.82 -84.71 22.24
C VAL A 90 -30.79 -83.82 21.46
N GLN A 91 -32.09 -83.94 21.73
CA GLN A 91 -33.11 -83.13 21.05
C GLN A 91 -32.90 -81.62 21.25
N GLN A 92 -32.54 -81.20 22.47
CA GLN A 92 -32.22 -79.80 22.77
C GLN A 92 -30.98 -79.32 22.01
N LEU A 93 -29.89 -80.09 22.01
CA LEU A 93 -28.66 -79.73 21.31
C LEU A 93 -28.87 -79.64 19.80
N VAL A 94 -29.64 -80.57 19.21
CA VAL A 94 -29.99 -80.53 17.78
C VAL A 94 -30.87 -79.33 17.45
N ALA A 95 -31.85 -79.00 18.30
CA ALA A 95 -32.69 -77.83 18.12
C ALA A 95 -31.88 -76.52 18.18
N ASP A 96 -30.96 -76.40 19.14
CA ASP A 96 -30.08 -75.25 19.24
C ASP A 96 -29.13 -75.15 18.04
N ALA A 97 -28.61 -76.28 17.55
CA ALA A 97 -27.74 -76.30 16.39
C ALA A 97 -28.48 -75.81 15.14
N LYS A 98 -29.73 -76.27 14.94
CA LYS A 98 -30.61 -75.80 13.87
C LYS A 98 -30.89 -74.30 13.99
N LYS A 99 -31.16 -73.80 15.20
CA LYS A 99 -31.38 -72.37 15.44
C LYS A 99 -30.15 -71.53 15.06
N LYS A 100 -28.93 -72.00 15.37
CA LYS A 100 -27.69 -71.33 14.95
C LYS A 100 -27.50 -71.37 13.43
N MET A 101 -27.90 -72.46 12.78
CA MET A 101 -27.81 -72.56 11.32
C MET A 101 -28.80 -71.65 10.60
N GLU A 102 -30.02 -71.49 11.14
CA GLU A 102 -30.98 -70.49 10.64
C GLU A 102 -30.47 -69.06 10.86
N ALA A 103 -29.85 -68.77 12.00
CA ALA A 103 -29.19 -67.49 12.23
C ALA A 103 -28.04 -67.25 11.24
N PHE A 104 -27.24 -68.29 10.94
CA PHE A 104 -26.18 -68.21 9.93
C PHE A 104 -26.77 -67.87 8.55
N LYS A 105 -27.84 -68.54 8.13
CA LYS A 105 -28.55 -68.29 6.86
C LYS A 105 -29.15 -66.88 6.79
N ALA A 106 -29.61 -66.34 7.91
CA ALA A 106 -30.19 -65.01 7.97
C ALA A 106 -29.16 -63.87 7.81
N ILE A 107 -27.87 -64.12 8.09
CA ILE A 107 -26.80 -63.12 7.92
C ILE A 107 -26.53 -62.92 6.43
N PRO A 108 -26.70 -61.69 5.89
CA PRO A 108 -26.41 -61.39 4.49
C PRO A 108 -24.96 -61.70 4.12
N LYS A 109 -24.76 -62.46 3.03
CA LYS A 109 -23.43 -62.79 2.52
C LYS A 109 -22.91 -61.65 1.65
N THR A 110 -22.06 -60.81 2.22
CA THR A 110 -21.44 -59.68 1.50
C THR A 110 -20.17 -60.09 0.76
N THR A 111 -19.45 -61.11 1.25
CA THR A 111 -18.22 -61.62 0.64
C THR A 111 -18.48 -62.75 -0.34
N ASP A 112 -17.60 -62.91 -1.33
CA ASP A 112 -17.73 -63.98 -2.33
C ASP A 112 -17.50 -65.36 -1.71
N LEU A 113 -16.57 -65.47 -0.75
CA LEU A 113 -16.39 -66.70 0.03
C LEU A 113 -17.71 -67.11 0.71
N GLY A 114 -18.33 -66.20 1.47
CA GLY A 114 -19.57 -66.48 2.19
C GLY A 114 -20.72 -66.91 1.27
N LYS A 115 -20.84 -66.28 0.08
CA LYS A 115 -21.85 -66.65 -0.92
C LYS A 115 -21.58 -68.03 -1.50
N SER A 116 -20.33 -68.34 -1.84
CA SER A 116 -19.95 -69.59 -2.50
C SER A 116 -20.08 -70.81 -1.59
N THR A 117 -19.83 -70.67 -0.28
CA THR A 117 -19.82 -71.80 0.67
C THR A 117 -21.14 -72.02 1.39
N GLU A 118 -22.07 -71.04 1.37
CA GLU A 118 -23.33 -71.10 2.13
C GLU A 118 -24.15 -72.36 1.81
N GLY A 119 -24.42 -72.63 0.53
CA GLY A 119 -25.26 -73.75 0.13
C GLY A 119 -24.68 -75.11 0.55
N GLU A 120 -23.37 -75.28 0.42
CA GLU A 120 -22.69 -76.52 0.79
C GLU A 120 -22.67 -76.76 2.31
N LEU A 121 -22.45 -75.70 3.10
CA LEU A 121 -22.48 -75.75 4.56
C LEU A 121 -23.89 -76.08 5.08
N LEU A 122 -24.92 -75.44 4.54
CA LEU A 122 -26.31 -75.71 4.89
C LEU A 122 -26.72 -77.16 4.53
N SER A 123 -26.37 -77.60 3.32
CA SER A 123 -26.71 -78.94 2.85
C SER A 123 -26.04 -80.03 3.70
N SER A 124 -24.75 -79.89 3.98
CA SER A 124 -24.00 -80.86 4.78
C SER A 124 -24.40 -80.87 6.27
N PHE A 125 -24.74 -79.70 6.84
CA PHE A 125 -25.34 -79.63 8.18
C PHE A 125 -26.67 -80.39 8.24
N ASN A 126 -27.56 -80.18 7.27
CA ASN A 126 -28.86 -80.86 7.22
C ASN A 126 -28.70 -82.38 7.08
N GLN A 127 -27.77 -82.85 6.24
CA GLN A 127 -27.46 -84.28 6.13
C GLN A 127 -26.98 -84.87 7.47
N PHE A 128 -26.17 -84.13 8.22
CA PHE A 128 -25.74 -84.56 9.55
C PHE A 128 -26.91 -84.57 10.56
N ALA A 129 -27.75 -83.55 10.56
CA ALA A 129 -28.96 -83.49 11.38
C ALA A 129 -29.92 -84.65 11.11
N ASP A 130 -30.15 -84.99 9.84
CA ASP A 130 -31.01 -86.09 9.43
C ASP A 130 -30.42 -87.46 9.78
N ALA A 131 -29.10 -87.61 9.68
CA ALA A 131 -28.41 -88.83 10.09
C ALA A 131 -28.54 -89.05 11.61
N LEU A 132 -28.34 -87.99 12.41
CA LEU A 132 -28.50 -88.06 13.86
C LEU A 132 -29.96 -88.31 14.27
N GLN A 133 -30.93 -87.71 13.58
CA GLN A 133 -32.35 -87.98 13.80
C GLN A 133 -32.71 -89.44 13.47
N SER A 134 -32.11 -90.00 12.42
CA SER A 134 -32.29 -91.42 12.05
C SER A 134 -31.73 -92.33 13.15
N MET A 135 -30.54 -92.00 13.70
CA MET A 135 -29.95 -92.72 14.84
C MET A 135 -30.88 -92.68 16.06
N MET A 136 -31.36 -91.50 16.44
CA MET A 136 -32.27 -91.34 17.58
C MET A 136 -33.57 -92.13 17.40
N SER A 137 -34.09 -92.18 16.18
CA SER A 137 -35.31 -92.96 15.88
C SER A 137 -35.10 -94.47 16.02
N ALA A 138 -33.92 -94.99 15.67
CA ALA A 138 -33.55 -96.39 15.91
C ALA A 138 -33.37 -96.67 17.41
N LEU A 139 -32.72 -95.73 18.13
CA LEU A 139 -32.53 -95.82 19.57
C LEU A 139 -33.88 -95.88 20.31
N ASP A 140 -34.85 -95.04 19.93
CA ASP A 140 -36.20 -95.01 20.53
C ASP A 140 -37.01 -96.28 20.31
N LYS A 141 -36.80 -96.95 19.17
CA LYS A 141 -37.37 -98.28 18.87
C LYS A 141 -36.67 -99.44 19.59
N GLY A 142 -35.58 -99.17 20.32
CA GLY A 142 -34.75 -100.19 20.95
C GLY A 142 -33.91 -101.01 19.95
N ASP A 143 -33.74 -100.53 18.73
CA ASP A 143 -33.00 -101.22 17.67
C ASP A 143 -31.52 -100.81 17.70
N SER A 144 -30.77 -101.43 18.61
CA SER A 144 -29.33 -101.18 18.79
C SER A 144 -28.49 -101.55 17.55
N ALA A 145 -28.90 -102.55 16.77
CA ALA A 145 -28.19 -102.97 15.57
C ALA A 145 -28.29 -101.92 14.46
N THR A 146 -29.50 -101.41 14.22
CA THR A 146 -29.71 -100.31 13.27
C THR A 146 -29.06 -99.02 13.77
N TYR A 147 -29.11 -98.73 15.07
CA TYR A 147 -28.42 -97.58 15.66
C TYR A 147 -26.91 -97.58 15.34
N LEU A 148 -26.22 -98.69 15.63
CA LEU A 148 -24.79 -98.84 15.39
C LEU A 148 -24.44 -98.76 13.89
N THR A 149 -25.29 -99.35 13.04
CA THR A 149 -25.11 -99.28 11.58
C THR A 149 -25.23 -97.84 11.08
N LEU A 150 -26.28 -97.11 11.49
CA LEU A 150 -26.49 -95.72 11.11
C LEU A 150 -25.39 -94.80 11.64
N LYS A 151 -24.90 -95.03 12.86
CA LYS A 151 -23.76 -94.32 13.45
C LYS A 151 -22.52 -94.44 12.56
N ASN A 152 -22.12 -95.69 12.27
CA ASN A 152 -20.86 -95.97 11.61
C ASN A 152 -20.87 -95.65 10.11
N THR A 153 -22.02 -95.73 9.45
CA THR A 153 -22.12 -95.54 8.00
C THR A 153 -22.64 -94.15 7.62
N LYS A 154 -23.76 -93.70 8.21
CA LYS A 154 -24.45 -92.48 7.77
C LYS A 154 -24.03 -91.26 8.58
N ALA A 155 -24.08 -91.33 9.91
CA ALA A 155 -23.78 -90.18 10.77
C ALA A 155 -22.29 -89.85 10.81
N GLY A 156 -21.41 -90.86 10.86
CA GLY A 156 -19.97 -90.67 10.74
C GLY A 156 -19.58 -89.99 9.42
N ALA A 157 -20.11 -90.48 8.29
CA ALA A 157 -19.86 -89.88 6.97
C ALA A 157 -20.42 -88.45 6.87
N ALA A 158 -21.64 -88.20 7.34
CA ALA A 158 -22.25 -86.87 7.31
C ALA A 158 -21.50 -85.87 8.22
N SER A 159 -21.09 -86.30 9.41
CA SER A 159 -20.27 -85.50 10.33
C SER A 159 -18.92 -85.15 9.69
N GLY A 160 -18.24 -86.14 9.08
CA GLY A 160 -16.98 -85.92 8.37
C GLY A 160 -17.13 -84.96 7.20
N ALA A 161 -18.17 -85.11 6.39
CA ALA A 161 -18.45 -84.23 5.25
C ALA A 161 -18.78 -82.79 5.67
N PHE A 162 -19.47 -82.60 6.80
CA PHE A 162 -19.72 -81.26 7.36
C PHE A 162 -18.45 -80.67 7.97
N SER A 163 -17.68 -81.46 8.71
CA SER A 163 -16.39 -81.05 9.27
C SER A 163 -15.40 -80.61 8.19
N GLN A 164 -15.35 -81.31 7.06
CA GLN A 164 -14.48 -80.96 5.94
C GLN A 164 -14.87 -79.62 5.32
N ARG A 165 -16.17 -79.40 5.08
CA ARG A 165 -16.68 -78.12 4.55
C ARG A 165 -16.48 -76.96 5.53
N LEU A 166 -16.69 -77.20 6.82
CA LEU A 166 -16.41 -76.23 7.87
C LEU A 166 -14.90 -75.90 7.94
N GLY A 167 -14.04 -76.90 7.78
CA GLY A 167 -12.58 -76.72 7.69
C GLY A 167 -12.20 -75.86 6.48
N ALA A 168 -12.69 -76.21 5.28
CA ALA A 168 -12.45 -75.43 4.06
C ALA A 168 -12.97 -73.99 4.17
N PHE A 169 -14.13 -73.79 4.81
CA PHE A 169 -14.65 -72.46 5.10
C PHE A 169 -13.73 -71.69 6.05
N ALA A 170 -13.27 -72.31 7.15
CA ALA A 170 -12.35 -71.68 8.09
C ALA A 170 -11.00 -71.32 7.45
N GLU A 171 -10.43 -72.20 6.62
CA GLU A 171 -9.21 -71.93 5.85
C GLU A 171 -9.41 -70.77 4.87
N GLY A 172 -10.55 -70.74 4.17
CA GLY A 172 -10.90 -69.63 3.29
C GLY A 172 -11.01 -68.29 4.03
N ILE A 173 -11.51 -68.28 5.26
CA ILE A 173 -11.56 -67.07 6.11
C ILE A 173 -10.14 -66.61 6.45
N THR A 174 -9.25 -67.54 6.81
CA THR A 174 -7.85 -67.23 7.09
C THR A 174 -7.17 -66.62 5.87
N GLY A 175 -7.33 -67.23 4.68
CA GLY A 175 -6.79 -66.68 3.44
C GLY A 175 -7.35 -65.29 3.10
N PHE A 176 -8.67 -65.12 3.19
CA PHE A 176 -9.33 -63.82 2.98
C PHE A 176 -8.82 -62.75 3.96
N SER A 177 -8.60 -63.11 5.23
CA SER A 177 -8.04 -62.21 6.24
C SER A 177 -6.59 -61.82 5.94
N GLU A 178 -5.77 -62.77 5.51
CA GLU A 178 -4.37 -62.52 5.11
C GLU A 178 -4.28 -61.60 3.89
N ASP A 179 -5.11 -61.85 2.87
CA ASP A 179 -5.20 -61.00 1.67
C ASP A 179 -5.61 -59.57 2.02
N LEU A 180 -6.67 -59.41 2.83
CA LEU A 180 -7.12 -58.08 3.28
C LEU A 180 -6.04 -57.34 4.08
N VAL A 181 -5.34 -58.02 4.98
CA VAL A 181 -4.24 -57.41 5.76
C VAL A 181 -3.05 -57.05 4.86
N GLY A 182 -2.73 -57.90 3.88
CA GLY A 182 -1.69 -57.63 2.89
C GLY A 182 -2.01 -56.40 2.02
N GLU A 183 -3.24 -56.32 1.52
CA GLU A 183 -3.74 -55.19 0.73
C GLU A 183 -3.77 -53.91 1.58
N ALA A 184 -4.24 -53.97 2.82
CA ALA A 184 -4.22 -52.83 3.74
C ALA A 184 -2.81 -52.33 4.04
N ARG A 185 -1.82 -53.22 4.19
CA ARG A 185 -0.40 -52.84 4.40
C ARG A 185 0.19 -52.13 3.19
N THR A 186 -0.03 -52.67 1.99
CA THR A 186 0.47 -52.07 0.74
C THR A 186 -0.21 -50.74 0.44
N GLN A 187 -1.52 -50.65 0.67
CA GLN A 187 -2.28 -49.40 0.56
C GLN A 187 -1.79 -48.36 1.56
N SER A 188 -1.56 -48.74 2.83
CA SER A 188 -1.01 -47.85 3.86
C SER A 188 0.36 -47.30 3.48
N ALA A 189 1.28 -48.16 3.00
CA ALA A 189 2.60 -47.74 2.54
C ALA A 189 2.53 -46.77 1.34
N THR A 190 1.65 -47.06 0.37
CA THR A 190 1.43 -46.20 -0.80
C THR A 190 0.87 -44.84 -0.39
N MET A 191 -0.12 -44.81 0.51
CA MET A 191 -0.70 -43.57 1.03
C MET A 191 0.32 -42.75 1.83
N ALA A 192 1.21 -43.39 2.60
CA ALA A 192 2.29 -42.70 3.29
C ALA A 192 3.22 -41.95 2.33
N ILE A 193 3.59 -42.57 1.20
CA ILE A 193 4.38 -41.92 0.15
C ILE A 193 3.61 -40.77 -0.49
N VAL A 194 2.33 -40.96 -0.82
CA VAL A 194 1.48 -39.91 -1.41
C VAL A 194 1.38 -38.71 -0.47
N TYR A 195 1.15 -38.91 0.83
CA TYR A 195 1.11 -37.82 1.81
C TYR A 195 2.47 -37.14 1.98
N ALA A 196 3.57 -37.90 1.96
CA ALA A 196 4.91 -37.32 2.01
C ALA A 196 5.19 -36.42 0.80
N VAL A 197 4.79 -36.86 -0.41
CA VAL A 197 4.91 -36.06 -1.64
C VAL A 197 4.02 -34.82 -1.59
N LEU A 198 2.76 -34.94 -1.17
CA LEU A 198 1.86 -33.80 -1.00
C LEU A 198 2.40 -32.79 0.01
N ALA A 199 2.93 -33.25 1.14
CA ALA A 199 3.58 -32.40 2.13
C ALA A 199 4.80 -31.67 1.54
N ALA A 200 5.65 -32.38 0.79
CA ALA A 200 6.80 -31.77 0.12
C ALA A 200 6.38 -30.70 -0.90
N VAL A 201 5.31 -30.94 -1.67
CA VAL A 201 4.74 -29.95 -2.61
C VAL A 201 4.20 -28.73 -1.86
N ILE A 202 3.48 -28.92 -0.76
CA ILE A 202 2.97 -27.81 0.06
C ILE A 202 4.14 -26.96 0.58
N VAL A 203 5.20 -27.59 1.10
CA VAL A 203 6.40 -26.90 1.57
C VAL A 203 7.10 -26.15 0.43
N ALA A 204 7.21 -26.75 -0.75
CA ALA A 204 7.81 -26.10 -1.92
C ALA A 204 7.00 -24.88 -2.40
N VAL A 205 5.66 -24.98 -2.44
CA VAL A 205 4.76 -23.86 -2.77
C VAL A 205 4.89 -22.75 -1.73
N TRP A 206 4.90 -23.10 -0.44
CA TRP A 206 5.08 -22.15 0.65
C TRP A 206 6.42 -21.43 0.55
N LEU A 207 7.52 -22.15 0.33
CA LEU A 207 8.85 -21.57 0.17
C LEU A 207 8.92 -20.67 -1.07
N GLY A 208 8.32 -21.10 -2.19
CA GLY A 208 8.20 -20.29 -3.40
C GLY A 208 7.43 -18.99 -3.16
N ALA A 209 6.30 -19.05 -2.46
CA ALA A 209 5.51 -17.88 -2.08
C ALA A 209 6.27 -16.95 -1.12
N PHE A 210 7.01 -17.51 -0.16
CA PHE A 210 7.87 -16.76 0.76
C PHE A 210 8.96 -15.98 0.03
N LEU A 211 9.69 -16.65 -0.87
CA LEU A 211 10.73 -16.03 -1.69
C LEU A 211 10.15 -14.97 -2.64
N PHE A 212 8.99 -15.25 -3.24
CA PHE A 212 8.25 -14.30 -4.07
C PHE A 212 7.86 -13.03 -3.27
N MET A 213 7.26 -13.20 -2.09
CA MET A 213 6.89 -12.10 -1.20
C MET A 213 8.10 -11.25 -0.82
N ASN A 214 9.20 -11.88 -0.42
CA ASN A 214 10.40 -11.17 -0.01
C ASN A 214 11.01 -10.34 -1.16
N ARG A 215 11.03 -10.91 -2.36
CA ARG A 215 11.64 -10.26 -3.54
C ARG A 215 10.75 -9.20 -4.19
N VAL A 216 9.44 -9.44 -4.28
CA VAL A 216 8.50 -8.59 -5.03
C VAL A 216 7.86 -7.52 -4.14
N VAL A 217 7.72 -7.77 -2.83
CA VAL A 217 7.03 -6.86 -1.90
C VAL A 217 8.01 -6.24 -0.90
N LEU A 218 8.66 -7.05 -0.05
CA LEU A 218 9.47 -6.52 1.05
C LEU A 218 10.68 -5.71 0.59
N ARG A 219 11.46 -6.22 -0.38
CA ARG A 219 12.65 -5.51 -0.88
C ARG A 219 12.31 -4.15 -1.50
N PRO A 220 11.35 -4.03 -2.45
CA PRO A 220 11.02 -2.71 -2.99
C PRO A 220 10.34 -1.79 -1.97
N LEU A 221 9.58 -2.31 -1.01
CA LEU A 221 9.03 -1.48 0.06
C LEU A 221 10.12 -0.84 0.94
N ARG A 222 11.24 -1.54 1.17
CA ARG A 222 12.41 -0.93 1.83
C ARG A 222 13.01 0.19 0.96
N ALA A 223 13.14 -0.03 -0.34
CA ALA A 223 13.63 1.01 -1.26
C ALA A 223 12.70 2.24 -1.32
N VAL A 224 11.38 2.04 -1.21
CA VAL A 224 10.40 3.12 -1.04
C VAL A 224 10.69 3.90 0.24
N SER A 225 10.87 3.20 1.37
CA SER A 225 11.20 3.83 2.66
C SER A 225 12.47 4.66 2.56
N ASP A 226 13.56 4.09 2.02
CA ASP A 226 14.84 4.80 1.86
C ASP A 226 14.69 6.05 0.97
N SER A 227 13.84 5.99 -0.05
CA SER A 227 13.54 7.14 -0.92
C SER A 227 12.79 8.23 -0.16
N PHE A 228 11.84 7.86 0.69
CA PHE A 228 11.14 8.82 1.55
C PHE A 228 12.09 9.50 2.54
N ASP A 229 12.98 8.75 3.19
CA ASP A 229 13.95 9.31 4.14
C ASP A 229 14.87 10.35 3.47
N LYS A 230 15.33 10.06 2.25
CA LYS A 230 16.14 10.99 1.44
C LYS A 230 15.38 12.25 1.05
N ILE A 231 14.14 12.10 0.57
CA ILE A 231 13.28 13.23 0.22
C ILE A 231 13.00 14.09 1.47
N ALA A 232 12.74 13.47 2.62
CA ALA A 232 12.53 14.15 3.89
C ALA A 232 13.78 14.91 4.37
N ALA A 233 14.97 14.38 4.09
CA ALA A 233 16.25 15.05 4.34
C ALA A 233 16.57 16.17 3.32
N GLY A 234 15.71 16.39 2.32
CA GLY A 234 15.91 17.41 1.28
C GLY A 234 16.77 16.98 0.10
N ASP A 235 17.22 15.72 0.05
CA ASP A 235 17.94 15.17 -1.10
C ASP A 235 16.96 14.70 -2.18
N LEU A 236 16.73 15.57 -3.16
CA LEU A 236 15.88 15.29 -4.32
C LEU A 236 16.66 14.74 -5.52
N THR A 237 17.97 14.47 -5.37
CA THR A 237 18.83 14.05 -6.49
C THR A 237 18.78 12.54 -6.76
N VAL A 238 18.30 11.77 -5.78
CA VAL A 238 18.30 10.31 -5.86
C VAL A 238 17.26 9.80 -6.84
N ARG A 239 17.68 8.94 -7.76
CA ARG A 239 16.79 8.39 -8.78
C ARG A 239 15.82 7.36 -8.21
N VAL A 240 14.51 7.61 -8.34
CA VAL A 240 13.45 6.62 -8.04
C VAL A 240 13.14 5.80 -9.29
N ASP A 241 13.64 4.57 -9.35
CA ASP A 241 13.43 3.66 -10.49
C ASP A 241 12.15 2.81 -10.34
N VAL A 242 11.32 2.82 -11.39
CA VAL A 242 10.08 2.03 -11.46
C VAL A 242 10.32 0.81 -12.34
N ASN A 243 10.57 -0.33 -11.71
CA ASN A 243 10.98 -1.56 -12.40
C ASN A 243 9.87 -2.65 -12.47
N SER A 244 8.64 -2.32 -12.08
CA SER A 244 7.49 -3.23 -12.16
C SER A 244 6.20 -2.50 -12.51
N THR A 245 5.22 -3.24 -13.02
CA THR A 245 3.87 -2.74 -13.32
C THR A 245 2.81 -3.23 -12.33
N ASN A 246 3.23 -3.89 -11.25
CA ASN A 246 2.34 -4.35 -10.19
C ASN A 246 2.05 -3.21 -9.18
N GLU A 247 1.30 -3.52 -8.12
CA GLU A 247 0.88 -2.54 -7.11
C GLU A 247 2.07 -1.80 -6.47
N ILE A 248 3.20 -2.50 -6.30
CA ILE A 248 4.44 -1.92 -5.76
C ILE A 248 5.12 -0.98 -6.77
N GLY A 249 5.07 -1.33 -8.05
CA GLY A 249 5.53 -0.46 -9.13
C GLY A 249 4.68 0.79 -9.27
N MET A 250 3.36 0.67 -9.11
CA MET A 250 2.45 1.81 -9.06
C MET A 250 2.76 2.75 -7.88
N LEU A 251 3.08 2.18 -6.71
CA LEU A 251 3.54 2.94 -5.55
C LEU A 251 4.84 3.69 -5.84
N MET A 252 5.86 3.02 -6.38
CA MET A 252 7.13 3.64 -6.77
C MET A 252 6.93 4.76 -7.80
N ALA A 253 6.04 4.57 -8.76
CA ALA A 253 5.70 5.60 -9.74
C ALA A 253 5.05 6.83 -9.10
N ALA A 254 4.23 6.65 -8.07
CA ALA A 254 3.67 7.77 -7.30
C ALA A 254 4.76 8.53 -6.53
N VAL A 255 5.68 7.82 -5.88
CA VAL A 255 6.84 8.43 -5.19
C VAL A 255 7.71 9.23 -6.15
N LYS A 256 7.98 8.69 -7.35
CA LYS A 256 8.72 9.40 -8.40
C LYS A 256 8.05 10.72 -8.80
N ARG A 257 6.73 10.70 -9.05
CA ARG A 257 5.96 11.92 -9.39
C ARG A 257 6.01 12.97 -8.27
N MET A 258 5.95 12.53 -7.01
CA MET A 258 6.07 13.41 -5.85
C MET A 258 7.44 14.09 -5.80
N GLN A 259 8.52 13.31 -5.96
CA GLN A 259 9.89 13.84 -6.00
C GLN A 259 10.09 14.83 -7.15
N GLU A 260 9.63 14.52 -8.36
CA GLU A 260 9.74 15.41 -9.51
C GLU A 260 8.99 16.74 -9.26
N SER A 261 7.82 16.67 -8.61
CA SER A 261 7.07 17.88 -8.25
C SER A 261 7.79 18.73 -7.22
N LEU A 262 8.33 18.12 -6.17
CA LEU A 262 9.14 18.82 -5.16
C LEU A 262 10.37 19.46 -5.80
N THR A 263 11.05 18.76 -6.71
CA THR A 263 12.23 19.26 -7.41
C THR A 263 11.91 20.50 -8.23
N ARG A 264 10.78 20.49 -8.96
CA ARG A 264 10.31 21.67 -9.71
C ARG A 264 10.01 22.85 -8.81
N THR A 265 9.32 22.62 -7.68
CA THR A 265 9.00 23.68 -6.72
C THR A 265 10.26 24.29 -6.12
N VAL A 266 11.19 23.47 -5.61
CA VAL A 266 12.47 23.96 -5.04
C VAL A 266 13.29 24.70 -6.08
N SER A 267 13.35 24.20 -7.32
CA SER A 267 14.05 24.88 -8.42
C SER A 267 13.45 26.25 -8.76
N ALA A 268 12.12 26.36 -8.73
CA ALA A 268 11.43 27.63 -8.97
C ALA A 268 11.71 28.65 -7.84
N VAL A 269 11.68 28.19 -6.58
CA VAL A 269 12.04 29.03 -5.42
C VAL A 269 13.48 29.51 -5.54
N ARG A 270 14.44 28.63 -5.88
CA ARG A 270 15.85 29.01 -6.04
C ARG A 270 16.04 30.07 -7.13
N ARG A 271 15.42 29.90 -8.30
CA ARG A 271 15.45 30.92 -9.36
C ARG A 271 14.89 32.25 -8.90
N GLY A 272 13.77 32.25 -8.18
CA GLY A 272 13.19 33.48 -7.62
C GLY A 272 14.12 34.17 -6.62
N VAL A 273 14.86 33.40 -5.80
CA VAL A 273 15.89 33.95 -4.90
C VAL A 273 17.06 34.54 -5.68
N ASP A 274 17.52 33.89 -6.74
CA ASP A 274 18.59 34.41 -7.61
C ASP A 274 18.17 35.73 -8.28
N GLU A 275 16.93 35.82 -8.79
CA GLU A 275 16.36 37.06 -9.34
C GLU A 275 16.28 38.20 -8.31
N ILE A 276 15.83 37.90 -7.08
CA ILE A 276 15.82 38.87 -5.97
C ILE A 276 17.23 39.34 -5.64
N ASN A 277 18.21 38.44 -5.66
CA ASN A 277 19.61 38.77 -5.37
C ASN A 277 20.20 39.72 -6.42
N VAL A 278 19.92 39.46 -7.71
CA VAL A 278 20.30 40.37 -8.81
C VAL A 278 19.64 41.73 -8.63
N GLY A 279 18.32 41.79 -8.41
CA GLY A 279 17.61 43.06 -8.19
C GLY A 279 18.11 43.83 -6.97
N SER A 280 18.52 43.12 -5.91
CA SER A 280 19.12 43.75 -4.71
C SER A 280 20.47 44.40 -5.02
N HIS A 281 21.30 43.79 -5.87
CA HIS A 281 22.56 44.38 -6.31
C HIS A 281 22.35 45.61 -7.21
N GLU A 282 21.37 45.57 -8.10
CA GLU A 282 21.00 46.74 -8.94
C GLU A 282 20.49 47.90 -8.08
N ILE A 283 19.64 47.64 -7.09
CA ILE A 283 19.17 48.65 -6.14
C ILE A 283 20.36 49.24 -5.36
N ALA A 284 21.27 48.41 -4.86
CA ALA A 284 22.45 48.88 -4.14
C ALA A 284 23.32 49.80 -5.01
N ALA A 285 23.59 49.41 -6.26
CA ALA A 285 24.34 50.23 -7.21
C ALA A 285 23.62 51.54 -7.54
N GLY A 286 22.31 51.50 -7.79
CA GLY A 286 21.50 52.69 -8.03
C GLY A 286 21.46 53.63 -6.83
N ASN A 287 21.45 53.10 -5.61
CA ASN A 287 21.50 53.90 -4.41
C ASN A 287 22.86 54.60 -4.22
N THR A 288 23.97 53.95 -4.60
CA THR A 288 25.30 54.57 -4.62
C THR A 288 25.38 55.72 -5.63
N ASP A 289 24.86 55.54 -6.85
CA ASP A 289 24.79 56.61 -7.86
C ASP A 289 23.95 57.80 -7.37
N LEU A 290 22.77 57.52 -6.80
CA LEU A 290 21.90 58.56 -6.25
C LEU A 290 22.57 59.33 -5.11
N SER A 291 23.29 58.62 -4.22
CA SER A 291 24.06 59.25 -3.14
C SER A 291 25.12 60.21 -3.72
N SER A 292 25.90 59.77 -4.71
CA SER A 292 26.92 60.60 -5.36
C SER A 292 26.32 61.83 -6.04
N ARG A 293 25.19 61.68 -6.75
CA ARG A 293 24.48 62.81 -7.36
C ARG A 293 23.93 63.78 -6.32
N THR A 294 23.47 63.27 -5.18
CA THR A 294 22.97 64.09 -4.07
C THR A 294 24.11 64.89 -3.45
N GLU A 295 25.30 64.29 -3.26
CA GLU A 295 26.52 64.99 -2.83
C GLU A 295 26.94 66.08 -3.81
N GLN A 296 26.93 65.78 -5.11
CA GLN A 296 27.24 66.77 -6.15
C GLN A 296 26.23 67.94 -6.14
N GLN A 297 24.94 67.63 -6.00
CA GLN A 297 23.90 68.66 -5.93
C GLN A 297 24.03 69.54 -4.67
N ALA A 298 24.41 68.94 -3.55
CA ALA A 298 24.70 69.69 -2.33
C ALA A 298 25.89 70.65 -2.54
N ALA A 299 26.97 70.19 -3.20
CA ALA A 299 28.11 71.05 -3.52
C ALA A 299 27.75 72.20 -4.47
N SER A 300 26.94 71.94 -5.51
CA SER A 300 26.45 73.01 -6.40
C SER A 300 25.54 74.01 -5.70
N LEU A 301 24.73 73.57 -4.73
CA LEU A 301 23.93 74.46 -3.88
C LEU A 301 24.82 75.32 -2.97
N GLU A 302 25.91 74.77 -2.44
CA GLU A 302 26.90 75.51 -1.65
C GLU A 302 27.59 76.60 -2.50
N GLU A 303 28.01 76.27 -3.72
CA GLU A 303 28.59 77.24 -4.67
C GLU A 303 27.58 78.34 -5.05
N THR A 304 26.31 77.97 -5.26
CA THR A 304 25.22 78.92 -5.52
C THR A 304 25.01 79.85 -4.32
N ALA A 305 25.03 79.32 -3.10
CA ALA A 305 24.90 80.12 -1.88
C ALA A 305 26.07 81.11 -1.73
N ALA A 306 27.30 80.67 -1.96
CA ALA A 306 28.48 81.55 -1.95
C ALA A 306 28.39 82.65 -3.01
N SER A 307 27.95 82.31 -4.23
CA SER A 307 27.72 83.28 -5.30
C SER A 307 26.64 84.30 -4.94
N MET A 308 25.59 83.87 -4.22
CA MET A 308 24.54 84.75 -3.71
C MET A 308 25.06 85.70 -2.62
N GLU A 309 26.00 85.26 -1.76
CA GLU A 309 26.67 86.14 -0.79
C GLU A 309 27.53 87.21 -1.48
N GLU A 310 28.30 86.83 -2.50
CA GLU A 310 29.10 87.77 -3.29
C GLU A 310 28.22 88.78 -4.04
N LEU A 311 27.12 88.32 -4.65
CA LEU A 311 26.12 89.19 -5.27
C LEU A 311 25.49 90.14 -4.25
N ALA A 312 25.11 89.66 -3.07
CA ALA A 312 24.55 90.50 -2.01
C ALA A 312 25.56 91.59 -1.58
N SER A 313 26.84 91.25 -1.46
CA SER A 313 27.92 92.20 -1.18
C SER A 313 28.03 93.26 -2.28
N THR A 314 28.03 92.84 -3.55
CA THR A 314 28.12 93.75 -4.70
C THR A 314 26.90 94.67 -4.80
N VAL A 315 25.69 94.15 -4.54
CA VAL A 315 24.45 94.94 -4.51
C VAL A 315 24.52 95.98 -3.38
N LYS A 316 25.02 95.61 -2.20
CA LYS A 316 25.23 96.54 -1.10
C LYS A 316 26.22 97.65 -1.49
N GLN A 317 27.33 97.31 -2.10
CA GLN A 317 28.30 98.28 -2.61
C GLN A 317 27.69 99.22 -3.66
N ASN A 318 26.88 98.69 -4.59
CA ASN A 318 26.16 99.51 -5.57
C ASN A 318 25.16 100.46 -4.92
N ALA A 319 24.45 100.03 -3.88
CA ALA A 319 23.55 100.89 -3.12
C ALA A 319 24.29 102.03 -2.41
N ASP A 320 25.46 101.74 -1.82
CA ASP A 320 26.31 102.76 -1.19
C ASP A 320 26.90 103.74 -2.22
N ASN A 321 27.34 103.24 -3.38
CA ASN A 321 27.78 104.08 -4.50
C ASN A 321 26.67 104.99 -5.02
N ALA A 322 25.44 104.47 -5.17
CA ALA A 322 24.29 105.26 -5.57
C ALA A 322 23.96 106.36 -4.54
N ARG A 323 24.06 106.06 -3.24
CA ARG A 323 23.94 107.06 -2.16
C ARG A 323 25.01 108.15 -2.26
N GLN A 324 26.28 107.77 -2.47
CA GLN A 324 27.37 108.73 -2.68
C GLN A 324 27.14 109.60 -3.91
N ALA A 325 26.77 109.00 -5.04
CA ALA A 325 26.49 109.73 -6.28
C ALA A 325 25.33 110.72 -6.08
N ASN A 326 24.27 110.33 -5.35
CA ASN A 326 23.17 111.22 -5.02
C ASN A 326 23.60 112.40 -4.13
N GLN A 327 24.48 112.17 -3.15
CA GLN A 327 25.08 113.25 -2.35
C GLN A 327 25.93 114.19 -3.20
N LEU A 328 26.76 113.64 -4.10
CA LEU A 328 27.57 114.44 -5.02
C LEU A 328 26.70 115.30 -5.94
N ALA A 329 25.63 114.72 -6.49
CA ALA A 329 24.67 115.43 -7.34
C ALA A 329 23.97 116.56 -6.56
N ALA A 330 23.57 116.32 -5.31
CA ALA A 330 22.99 117.35 -4.46
C ALA A 330 23.99 118.50 -4.19
N SER A 331 25.25 118.19 -3.89
CA SER A 331 26.29 119.21 -3.73
C SER A 331 26.57 119.99 -5.02
N ALA A 332 26.60 119.32 -6.18
CA ALA A 332 26.77 119.97 -7.47
C ALA A 332 25.59 120.91 -7.79
N SER A 333 24.36 120.49 -7.45
CA SER A 333 23.17 121.32 -7.59
C SER A 333 23.23 122.58 -6.71
N ASP A 334 23.67 122.46 -5.45
CA ASP A 334 23.86 123.61 -4.55
C ASP A 334 24.90 124.60 -5.10
N VAL A 335 26.02 124.10 -5.62
CA VAL A 335 27.04 124.94 -6.28
C VAL A 335 26.47 125.63 -7.53
N ALA A 336 25.68 124.91 -8.34
CA ALA A 336 25.04 125.49 -9.52
C ALA A 336 24.01 126.57 -9.15
N GLU A 337 23.24 126.38 -8.07
CA GLU A 337 22.27 127.37 -7.57
C GLU A 337 22.97 128.65 -7.11
N ARG A 338 24.04 128.52 -6.31
CA ARG A 338 24.91 129.65 -5.94
C ARG A 338 25.54 130.35 -7.15
N GLY A 339 25.98 129.58 -8.15
CA GLY A 339 26.47 130.11 -9.42
C GLY A 339 25.38 130.89 -10.17
N GLY A 340 24.14 130.39 -10.17
CA GLY A 340 22.97 131.06 -10.71
C GLY A 340 22.70 132.41 -10.03
N SER A 341 22.79 132.49 -8.70
CA SER A 341 22.69 133.77 -7.97
C SER A 341 23.78 134.75 -8.39
N ALA A 342 25.04 134.31 -8.51
CA ALA A 342 26.14 135.17 -8.93
C ALA A 342 25.95 135.70 -10.37
N VAL A 343 25.46 134.86 -11.29
CA VAL A 343 25.13 135.30 -12.66
C VAL A 343 23.98 136.30 -12.66
N SER A 344 22.96 136.10 -11.81
CA SER A 344 21.84 137.06 -11.66
C SER A 344 22.32 138.43 -11.19
N GLU A 345 23.25 138.47 -10.23
CA GLU A 345 23.89 139.70 -9.75
C GLU A 345 24.69 140.42 -10.87
N VAL A 346 25.41 139.65 -11.69
CA VAL A 346 26.11 140.19 -12.88
C VAL A 346 25.15 140.76 -13.92
N VAL A 347 24.01 140.10 -14.17
CA VAL A 347 22.97 140.62 -15.09
C VAL A 347 22.38 141.92 -14.58
N SER A 348 22.07 142.00 -13.28
CA SER A 348 21.58 143.25 -12.66
C SER A 348 22.60 144.38 -12.79
N THR A 349 23.89 144.08 -12.62
CA THR A 349 24.98 145.06 -12.82
C THR A 349 25.06 145.52 -14.28
N MET A 350 24.88 144.61 -15.25
CA MET A 350 24.83 144.96 -16.68
C MET A 350 23.62 145.82 -17.05
N GLU A 351 22.47 145.62 -16.42
CA GLU A 351 21.30 146.50 -16.60
C GLU A 351 21.57 147.92 -16.07
N GLU A 352 22.24 148.05 -14.92
CA GLU A 352 22.67 149.35 -14.40
C GLU A 352 23.67 150.04 -15.32
N ILE A 353 24.64 149.30 -15.88
CA ILE A 353 25.59 149.81 -16.88
C ILE A 353 24.87 150.28 -18.15
N SER A 354 23.89 149.52 -18.63
CA SER A 354 23.06 149.86 -19.79
C SER A 354 22.24 151.13 -19.56
N ALA A 355 21.65 151.27 -18.37
CA ALA A 355 20.94 152.48 -17.95
C ALA A 355 21.89 153.69 -17.88
N SER A 356 23.08 153.54 -17.30
CA SER A 356 24.14 154.56 -17.31
C SER A 356 24.56 154.96 -18.73
N SER A 357 24.71 153.99 -19.62
CA SER A 357 25.09 154.23 -21.03
C SER A 357 24.02 155.01 -21.80
N ARG A 358 22.72 154.76 -21.54
CA ARG A 358 21.62 155.58 -22.09
C ARG A 358 21.69 157.02 -21.57
N LYS A 359 21.96 157.20 -20.28
CA LYS A 359 22.15 158.52 -19.67
C LYS A 359 23.30 159.28 -20.35
N ILE A 360 24.42 158.59 -20.64
CA ILE A 360 25.55 159.15 -21.38
C ILE A 360 25.12 159.53 -22.80
N SER A 361 24.36 158.67 -23.50
CA SER A 361 23.87 158.98 -24.85
C SER A 361 22.94 160.20 -24.89
N GLU A 362 22.09 160.39 -23.89
CA GLU A 362 21.28 161.61 -23.73
C GLU A 362 22.17 162.85 -23.55
N ILE A 363 23.21 162.76 -22.71
CA ILE A 363 24.18 163.85 -22.52
C ILE A 363 24.91 164.16 -23.84
N VAL A 364 25.37 163.15 -24.58
CA VAL A 364 26.04 163.34 -25.88
C VAL A 364 25.10 163.99 -26.89
N SER A 365 23.83 163.62 -26.92
CA SER A 365 22.84 164.27 -27.80
C SER A 365 22.60 165.74 -27.46
N VAL A 366 22.68 166.11 -26.17
CA VAL A 366 22.64 167.52 -25.75
C VAL A 366 23.92 168.26 -26.16
N ILE A 367 25.09 167.62 -26.04
CA ILE A 367 26.37 168.19 -26.49
C ILE A 367 26.37 168.41 -28.01
N ASP A 368 25.84 167.48 -28.80
CA ASP A 368 25.71 167.61 -30.25
C ASP A 368 24.76 168.76 -30.64
N GLY A 369 23.69 168.95 -29.86
CA GLY A 369 22.83 170.13 -29.96
C GLY A 369 23.55 171.45 -29.67
N ILE A 370 24.42 171.50 -28.64
CA ILE A 370 25.25 172.68 -28.33
C ILE A 370 26.30 172.91 -29.42
N ALA A 371 26.91 171.85 -29.95
CA ALA A 371 27.89 171.91 -31.03
C ALA A 371 27.26 172.46 -32.33
N PHE A 372 26.04 172.05 -32.68
CA PHE A 372 25.29 172.59 -33.81
C PHE A 372 24.94 174.07 -33.62
N GLN A 373 24.47 174.46 -32.43
CA GLN A 373 24.23 175.88 -32.11
C GLN A 373 25.51 176.72 -32.19
N THR A 374 26.65 176.17 -31.74
CA THR A 374 27.96 176.83 -31.81
C THR A 374 28.43 176.97 -33.25
N ASN A 375 28.20 175.95 -34.09
CA ASN A 375 28.51 175.97 -35.53
C ASN A 375 27.67 177.02 -36.30
N ILE A 376 26.37 177.15 -35.97
CA ILE A 376 25.50 178.20 -36.54
C ILE A 376 25.95 179.60 -36.09
N LEU A 377 26.35 179.76 -34.83
CA LEU A 377 26.87 181.03 -34.31
C LEU A 377 28.17 181.45 -35.02
N ALA A 378 29.07 180.50 -35.25
CA ALA A 378 30.34 180.71 -35.94
C ALA A 378 30.15 181.07 -37.42
N LEU A 379 29.16 180.45 -38.09
CA LEU A 379 28.84 180.72 -39.50
C LEU A 379 28.21 182.10 -39.69
N ASN A 380 27.28 182.51 -38.82
CA ASN A 380 26.67 183.84 -38.87
C ASN A 380 27.72 184.95 -38.64
N ALA A 381 28.66 184.74 -37.72
CA ALA A 381 29.75 185.70 -37.48
C ALA A 381 30.69 185.85 -38.70
N ALA A 382 30.87 184.80 -39.52
CA ALA A 382 31.73 184.83 -40.70
C ALA A 382 31.10 185.52 -41.93
N VAL A 383 29.76 185.46 -42.06
CA VAL A 383 29.02 186.09 -43.18
C VAL A 383 28.84 187.59 -42.98
N GLU A 384 28.77 188.06 -41.73
CA GLU A 384 28.57 189.49 -41.42
C GLU A 384 29.89 190.29 -41.41
N ALA A 385 31.04 189.61 -41.56
CA ALA A 385 32.38 190.20 -41.58
C ALA A 385 33.03 190.30 -42.99
N ALA A 386 32.33 189.86 -44.05
CA ALA A 386 32.76 189.90 -45.45
C ALA A 386 31.73 190.66 -46.30
#